data_AF-A0A1G6W3V5-F1
#
_entry.id   AF-A0A1G6W3V5-F1
#
_cell.length_a   1.000
_cell.length_b   1.000
_cell.length_c   1.000
_cell.angle_alpha   90.00
_cell.angle_beta   90.00
_cell.angle_gamma   90.00
#
_symmetry.space_group_name_H-M   'P 1'
#
loop_
_entity.id
_entity.type
_entity.pdbx_description
1 polymer ?
#
loop_
_entity_poly.entity_id
_entity_poly.type
_entity_poly.pdbx_seq_one_letter_code
_entity_poly.pdbx_strand_id
1 'polypeptide(L)'
;MYFLFLQSKIESMDRLSTLLIYAFVGFPVLFILFPFGPLGLFLFVYLALLVMVIQSWDDTDESPARINCSQCGAPNELDRDQCKHCNSSLTGQ
;
A
#
# COMPACT_ATOMS: atom_id res chain seq x y z
N MET A 1 32.86 1.89 -2.26
CA MET A 1 32.65 0.82 -3.27
C MET A 1 32.24 -0.52 -2.64
N TYR A 2 32.94 -1.01 -1.61
CA TYR A 2 32.61 -2.27 -0.91
C TYR A 2 31.21 -2.30 -0.27
N PHE A 3 30.77 -1.17 0.31
CA PHE A 3 29.46 -1.03 0.96
C PHE A 3 28.27 -1.15 -0.02
N LEU A 4 28.42 -0.63 -1.24
CA LEU A 4 27.39 -0.70 -2.30
C LEU A 4 27.26 -2.14 -2.85
N PHE A 5 28.37 -2.86 -2.93
CA PHE A 5 28.38 -4.27 -3.36
C PHE A 5 27.70 -5.18 -2.33
N LEU A 6 27.90 -4.92 -1.03
CA LEU A 6 27.23 -5.65 0.04
C LEU A 6 25.71 -5.38 0.07
N GLN A 7 25.29 -4.11 -0.07
CA GLN A 7 23.86 -3.74 -0.18
C GLN A 7 23.17 -4.45 -1.35
N SER A 8 23.80 -4.43 -2.54
CA SER A 8 23.29 -5.13 -3.72
C SER A 8 23.14 -6.64 -3.49
N LYS A 9 24.09 -7.26 -2.79
CA LYS A 9 24.06 -8.70 -2.51
C LYS A 9 22.98 -9.07 -1.49
N ILE A 10 22.78 -8.23 -0.47
CA ILE A 10 21.73 -8.41 0.55
C ILE A 10 20.36 -8.27 -0.10
N GLU A 11 20.14 -7.20 -0.88
CA GLU A 11 18.87 -6.97 -1.59
C GLU A 11 18.55 -8.11 -2.58
N SER A 12 19.58 -8.64 -3.27
CA SER A 12 19.45 -9.82 -4.13
C SER A 12 19.06 -11.07 -3.34
N MET A 13 19.61 -11.26 -2.15
CA MET A 13 19.36 -12.44 -1.31
C MET A 13 17.98 -12.38 -0.66
N ASP A 14 17.52 -11.19 -0.30
CA ASP A 14 16.17 -10.95 0.23
C ASP A 14 15.10 -11.19 -0.83
N ARG A 15 15.31 -10.68 -2.05
CA ARG A 15 14.40 -10.92 -3.19
C ARG A 15 14.33 -12.42 -3.56
N LEU A 16 15.47 -13.11 -3.55
CA LEU A 16 15.51 -14.54 -3.86
C LEU A 16 14.81 -15.38 -2.78
N SER A 17 15.03 -15.05 -1.51
CA SER A 17 14.34 -15.70 -0.38
C SER A 17 12.83 -15.49 -0.46
N THR A 18 12.40 -14.26 -0.76
CA THR A 18 10.99 -13.90 -0.91
C THR A 18 10.34 -14.66 -2.08
N LEU A 19 11.02 -14.74 -3.23
CA LEU A 19 10.57 -15.53 -4.37
C LEU A 19 10.46 -17.02 -4.06
N LEU A 20 11.42 -17.58 -3.33
CA LEU A 20 11.37 -18.99 -2.91
C LEU A 20 10.20 -19.25 -1.97
N ILE A 21 9.89 -18.34 -1.06
CA ILE A 21 8.72 -18.44 -0.18
C ILE A 21 7.44 -18.40 -1.02
N TYR A 22 7.31 -17.45 -1.96
CA TYR A 22 6.14 -17.38 -2.83
C TYR A 22 6.00 -18.61 -3.72
N ALA A 23 7.09 -19.17 -4.24
CA ALA A 23 7.05 -20.41 -5.00
C ALA A 23 6.62 -21.60 -4.13
N PHE A 24 7.17 -21.71 -2.91
CA PHE A 24 6.88 -22.80 -1.97
C PHE A 24 5.43 -22.77 -1.46
N VAL A 25 4.86 -21.58 -1.25
CA VAL A 25 3.46 -21.41 -0.79
C VAL A 25 2.48 -21.41 -1.98
N GLY A 26 2.83 -20.73 -3.07
CA GLY A 26 1.98 -20.58 -4.24
C GLY A 26 1.78 -21.88 -5.03
N PHE A 27 2.81 -22.73 -5.09
CA PHE A 27 2.72 -24.01 -5.82
C PHE A 27 1.68 -24.98 -5.21
N PRO A 28 1.67 -25.25 -3.89
CA PRO A 28 0.59 -26.01 -3.24
C PRO A 28 -0.79 -25.39 -3.42
N VAL A 29 -0.92 -24.07 -3.32
CA VAL A 29 -2.20 -23.38 -3.51
C VAL A 29 -2.76 -23.61 -4.90
N LEU A 30 -1.92 -23.46 -5.94
CA LEU A 30 -2.32 -23.77 -7.32
C LEU A 30 -2.65 -25.24 -7.49
N PHE A 31 -1.86 -26.15 -6.92
CA PHE A 31 -2.10 -27.59 -7.01
C PHE A 31 -3.43 -28.01 -6.35
N ILE A 32 -3.81 -27.37 -5.24
CA ILE A 32 -5.07 -27.61 -4.54
C ILE A 32 -6.26 -27.00 -5.30
N LEU A 33 -6.09 -25.82 -5.92
CA LEU A 33 -7.17 -25.12 -6.62
C LEU A 33 -7.41 -25.67 -8.04
N PHE A 34 -6.37 -26.16 -8.71
CA PHE A 34 -6.44 -26.73 -10.05
C PHE A 34 -7.52 -27.83 -10.25
N PRO A 35 -7.72 -28.81 -9.34
CA PRO A 35 -8.76 -29.83 -9.50
C PRO A 35 -10.19 -29.29 -9.45
N PHE A 36 -10.41 -28.07 -8.93
CA PHE A 36 -11.72 -27.42 -8.96
C PHE A 36 -12.02 -26.75 -10.31
N GLY A 37 -11.13 -26.90 -11.29
CA GLY A 37 -11.33 -26.42 -12.66
C GLY A 37 -11.47 -24.88 -12.72
N PRO A 38 -12.43 -24.34 -13.51
CA PRO A 38 -12.62 -22.90 -13.63
C PRO A 38 -12.93 -22.20 -12.31
N LEU A 39 -13.63 -22.89 -11.39
CA LEU A 39 -13.97 -22.34 -10.07
C LEU A 39 -12.72 -22.07 -9.23
N GLY A 40 -11.73 -22.96 -9.29
CA GLY A 40 -10.47 -22.82 -8.57
C GLY A 40 -9.64 -21.63 -9.06
N LEU A 41 -9.64 -21.38 -10.37
CA LEU A 41 -8.99 -20.20 -10.95
C LEU A 41 -9.68 -18.90 -10.54
N PHE A 42 -11.02 -18.88 -10.54
CA PHE A 42 -11.79 -17.74 -10.04
C PHE A 42 -11.46 -17.44 -8.57
N LEU A 43 -11.43 -18.48 -7.73
CA LEU A 43 -11.08 -18.34 -6.32
C LEU A 43 -9.64 -17.86 -6.13
N PHE A 44 -8.68 -18.35 -6.93
CA PHE A 44 -7.30 -17.90 -6.89
C PHE A 44 -7.17 -16.40 -7.17
N VAL A 45 -7.77 -15.93 -8.26
CA VAL A 45 -7.75 -14.49 -8.63
C VAL A 45 -8.44 -13.66 -7.56
N TYR A 46 -9.58 -14.12 -7.04
CA TYR A 46 -10.29 -13.45 -5.96
C TYR A 46 -9.41 -13.28 -4.71
N LEU A 47 -8.76 -14.35 -4.25
CA LEU A 47 -7.87 -14.30 -3.09
C LEU A 47 -6.66 -13.39 -3.32
N ALA A 48 -6.07 -13.42 -4.52
CA ALA A 48 -4.96 -12.53 -4.87
C ALA A 48 -5.36 -11.05 -4.80
N LEU A 49 -6.55 -10.70 -5.31
CA LEU A 49 -7.09 -9.34 -5.21
C LEU A 49 -7.38 -8.96 -3.76
N LEU A 50 -7.92 -9.88 -2.96
CA LEU A 50 -8.21 -9.64 -1.54
C LEU A 50 -6.92 -9.30 -0.77
N VAL A 51 -5.82 -10.02 -1.02
CA VAL A 51 -4.51 -9.72 -0.43
C VAL A 51 -4.03 -8.32 -0.82
N MET A 52 -4.17 -7.92 -2.09
CA MET A 52 -3.81 -6.56 -2.53
C MET A 52 -4.64 -5.48 -1.84
N VAL A 53 -5.94 -5.72 -1.64
CA VAL A 53 -6.82 -4.77 -0.93
C VAL A 53 -6.42 -4.64 0.53
N ILE A 54 -6.12 -5.75 1.22
CA ILE A 54 -5.66 -5.71 2.62
C ILE A 54 -4.35 -4.92 2.74
N GLN A 55 -3.39 -5.18 1.85
CA GLN A 55 -2.11 -4.45 1.84
C GLN A 55 -2.31 -2.96 1.58
N SER A 56 -3.27 -2.59 0.73
CA SER A 56 -3.59 -1.18 0.46
C SER A 56 -4.14 -0.43 1.67
N TRP A 57 -4.64 -1.11 2.70
CA TRP A 57 -5.17 -0.46 3.91
C TRP A 57 -4.06 -0.17 4.93
N ASP A 58 -3.02 -1.00 4.98
CA ASP A 58 -1.86 -0.82 5.86
C ASP A 58 -1.14 0.52 5.56
N ASP A 59 -1.12 0.94 4.28
CA ASP A 59 -0.51 2.21 3.84
C ASP A 59 -1.39 3.46 4.10
N THR A 60 -2.61 3.32 4.66
CA THR A 60 -3.54 4.46 4.80
C THR A 60 -3.49 5.20 6.14
N ASP A 61 -2.59 4.85 7.05
CA ASP A 61 -2.51 5.46 8.39
C ASP A 61 -1.98 6.92 8.41
N GLU A 62 -1.62 7.52 7.28
CA GLU A 62 -1.22 8.93 7.21
C GLU A 62 -1.92 9.70 6.08
N SER A 63 -3.25 9.66 5.98
CA SER A 63 -3.92 10.80 5.31
C SER A 63 -3.80 12.00 6.26
N PRO A 64 -2.96 13.02 5.97
CA PRO A 64 -2.83 14.17 6.86
C PRO A 64 -4.22 14.77 7.02
N ALA A 65 -4.69 14.90 8.26
CA ALA A 65 -5.99 15.46 8.50
C ALA A 65 -6.02 16.88 7.89
N ARG A 66 -6.99 17.10 7.00
CA ARG A 66 -7.15 18.36 6.27
C ARG A 66 -8.46 19.03 6.65
N ILE A 67 -8.41 20.34 6.81
CA ILE A 67 -9.58 21.20 7.02
C ILE A 67 -9.80 22.06 5.79
N ASN A 68 -11.05 22.13 5.32
CA ASN A 68 -11.42 23.04 4.25
C ASN A 68 -11.64 24.45 4.82
N CYS A 69 -11.10 25.46 4.15
CA CYS A 69 -11.37 26.85 4.49
C CYS A 69 -12.85 27.18 4.24
N SER A 70 -13.54 27.74 5.24
CA SER A 70 -14.95 28.13 5.11
C SER A 70 -15.20 29.26 4.10
N GLN A 71 -14.19 30.08 3.80
CA GLN A 71 -14.32 31.23 2.90
C GLN A 71 -14.13 30.87 1.42
N CYS A 72 -13.16 29.99 1.10
CA CYS A 72 -12.80 29.69 -0.30
C CYS A 72 -12.84 28.20 -0.65
N GLY A 73 -13.10 27.31 0.31
CA GLY A 73 -13.15 25.86 0.12
C GLY A 73 -11.79 25.19 -0.09
N ALA A 74 -10.68 25.94 -0.07
CA ALA A 74 -9.37 25.36 -0.28
C ALA A 74 -8.97 24.42 0.87
N PRO A 75 -8.34 23.27 0.59
CA PRO A 75 -7.89 22.33 1.61
C PRO A 75 -6.61 22.82 2.29
N ASN A 76 -6.58 22.83 3.62
CA ASN A 76 -5.44 23.24 4.46
C ASN A 76 -5.10 22.14 5.47
N GLU A 77 -3.89 22.19 6.01
CA GLU A 77 -3.45 21.35 7.12
C GLU A 77 -4.09 21.83 8.43
N LEU A 78 -4.29 20.94 9.40
CA LEU A 78 -4.94 21.28 10.69
C LEU A 78 -4.16 22.30 11.54
N ASP A 79 -2.84 22.37 11.36
CA ASP A 79 -1.91 23.21 12.13
C ASP A 79 -1.76 24.63 11.56
N ARG A 80 -2.43 24.96 10.46
CA ARG A 80 -2.41 26.31 9.90
C ARG A 80 -3.48 27.19 10.52
N ASP A 81 -3.04 28.33 11.03
CA ASP A 81 -3.93 29.42 11.46
C ASP A 81 -4.54 30.20 10.28
N GLN A 82 -3.92 30.14 9.09
CA GLN A 82 -4.33 30.91 7.92
C GLN A 82 -4.44 30.06 6.66
N CYS A 83 -5.45 30.34 5.85
CA CYS A 83 -5.68 29.66 4.60
C CYS A 83 -4.56 29.95 3.58
N LYS A 84 -4.00 28.90 3.00
CA LYS A 84 -2.92 28.99 1.99
C LYS A 84 -3.29 29.73 0.70
N HIS A 85 -4.59 29.90 0.43
CA HIS A 85 -5.09 30.44 -0.83
C HIS A 85 -5.65 31.86 -0.70
N CYS A 86 -6.42 32.13 0.36
CA CYS A 86 -7.08 33.41 0.55
C CYS A 86 -6.61 34.16 1.81
N ASN A 87 -5.66 33.60 2.57
CA ASN A 87 -5.12 34.15 3.82
C ASN A 87 -6.18 34.45 4.90
N SER A 88 -7.40 33.90 4.78
CA SER A 88 -8.41 34.00 5.82
C SER A 88 -8.03 33.16 7.04
N SER A 89 -8.49 33.58 8.22
CA SER A 89 -8.28 32.83 9.47
C SER A 89 -8.99 31.47 9.41
N LEU A 90 -8.28 30.42 9.77
CA LEU A 90 -8.81 29.06 9.96
C LEU A 90 -9.17 28.81 11.44
N THR A 91 -8.63 29.60 12.35
CA THR A 91 -8.87 29.54 13.80
C THR A 91 -10.26 30.10 14.11
N GLY A 92 -11.29 29.24 14.11
CA GLY A 92 -12.67 29.64 14.39
C GLY A 92 -13.77 28.71 13.84
N GLN A 93 -13.42 27.53 13.33
CA GLN A 93 -14.35 26.44 13.01
C GLN A 93 -14.33 25.37 14.10
#